data_AF-A0A8H4UKK6-F1
#
_entry.id   AF-A0A8H4UKK6-F1
#
_cell.length_a   1.000
_cell.length_b   1.000
_cell.length_c   1.000
_cell.angle_alpha   90.00
_cell.angle_beta   90.00
_cell.angle_gamma   90.00
#
_symmetry.space_group_name_H-M   'P 1'
#
loop_
_entity.id
_entity.type
_entity.pdbx_description
1 polymer ?
#
loop_
_entity_poly.entity_id
_entity_poly.type
_entity_poly.pdbx_seq_one_letter_code
_entity_poly.pdbx_strand_id
1 'polypeptide(L)'
;MKLLSVAATAFAIFSTANAETTQIGCFPLVDNPKNRADMVDVLKDAGLRGQADWRLSRGFWDGKWGSCCGRFECDPHFIFMYNGPYAFAYRERETTYKGNKFKFACVNWHMGNCK
;
A
#
# COMPACT_ATOMS: atom_id res chain seq x y z
N MET A 1 58.90 12.30 22.97
CA MET A 1 57.95 12.97 22.05
C MET A 1 56.73 12.07 21.92
N LYS A 2 55.54 12.56 22.30
CA LYS A 2 54.27 11.81 22.27
C LYS A 2 53.68 11.93 20.86
N LEU A 3 53.55 10.82 20.14
CA LEU A 3 52.81 10.76 18.89
C LEU A 3 51.32 10.60 19.23
N LEU A 4 50.56 11.66 18.97
CA LEU A 4 49.10 11.68 19.12
C LEU A 4 48.46 10.90 17.97
N SER A 5 47.62 9.95 18.33
CA SER A 5 46.78 9.14 17.46
C SER A 5 45.88 9.99 16.56
N VAL A 6 45.71 9.57 15.31
CA VAL A 6 44.60 9.99 14.47
C VAL A 6 43.73 8.77 14.20
N ALA A 7 42.66 8.63 14.97
CA ALA A 7 41.59 7.69 14.65
C ALA A 7 40.70 8.35 13.59
N ALA A 8 40.75 7.84 12.36
CA ALA A 8 39.86 8.28 11.29
C ALA A 8 38.47 7.67 11.51
N THR A 9 37.55 8.46 12.05
CA THR A 9 36.14 8.07 12.18
C THR A 9 35.49 8.18 10.81
N ALA A 10 35.33 7.04 10.12
CA ALA A 10 34.55 6.97 8.90
C ALA A 10 33.06 7.10 9.23
N PHE A 11 32.47 8.27 8.96
CA PHE A 11 31.02 8.45 8.98
C PHE A 11 30.42 7.68 7.81
N ALA A 12 29.81 6.53 8.09
CA ALA A 12 28.96 5.86 7.12
C ALA A 12 27.76 6.77 6.81
N ILE A 13 27.75 7.36 5.61
CA ILE A 13 26.59 8.08 5.09
C ILE A 13 25.56 7.01 4.76
N PHE A 14 24.66 6.73 5.70
CA PHE A 14 23.46 5.97 5.41
C PHE A 14 22.65 6.81 4.42
N SER A 15 22.60 6.40 3.15
CA SER A 15 21.62 6.89 2.22
C SER A 15 20.26 6.52 2.78
N THR A 16 19.63 7.44 3.51
CA THR A 16 18.19 7.40 3.74
C THR A 16 17.57 7.62 2.37
N ALA A 17 17.42 6.56 1.59
CA ALA A 17 16.46 6.55 0.51
C ALA A 17 15.15 6.97 1.17
N ASN A 18 14.71 8.20 0.87
CA ASN A 18 13.45 8.70 1.39
C ASN A 18 12.41 7.62 1.08
N ALA A 19 11.78 7.09 2.12
CA ALA A 19 10.73 6.10 1.97
C ALA A 19 9.69 6.70 1.02
N GLU A 20 9.60 6.16 -0.20
CA GLU A 20 8.61 6.62 -1.16
C GLU A 20 7.25 6.12 -0.68
N THR A 21 6.52 7.00 0.00
CA THR A 21 5.19 6.68 0.53
C THR A 21 4.16 6.93 -0.56
N THR A 22 3.56 5.86 -1.08
CA THR A 22 2.48 5.94 -2.07
C THR A 22 1.13 5.74 -1.39
N GLN A 23 0.15 6.57 -1.74
CA GLN A 23 -1.24 6.37 -1.33
C GLN A 23 -1.97 5.43 -2.30
N ILE A 24 -2.64 4.41 -1.76
CA ILE A 24 -3.43 3.44 -2.50
C ILE A 24 -4.86 3.50 -2.01
N GLY A 25 -5.83 3.42 -2.93
CA GLY A 25 -7.22 3.07 -2.62
C GLY A 25 -7.54 1.68 -3.15
N CYS A 26 -8.17 0.82 -2.35
CA CYS A 26 -8.66 -0.48 -2.82
C CYS A 26 -10.17 -0.64 -2.58
N PHE A 27 -10.86 -1.35 -3.47
CA PHE A 27 -12.30 -1.57 -3.40
C PHE A 27 -12.68 -2.95 -3.96
N PRO A 28 -13.71 -3.62 -3.41
CA PRO A 28 -14.18 -4.89 -3.95
C PRO A 28 -14.85 -4.68 -5.33
N LEU A 29 -14.61 -5.58 -6.29
CA LEU A 29 -15.24 -5.48 -7.63
C LEU A 29 -16.72 -5.87 -7.61
N VAL A 30 -17.14 -6.61 -6.58
CA VAL A 30 -18.54 -6.91 -6.31
C VAL A 30 -18.85 -6.30 -4.97
N ASP A 31 -19.67 -5.24 -4.97
CA ASP A 31 -20.05 -4.52 -3.75
C ASP A 31 -21.01 -5.37 -2.93
N ASN A 32 -20.44 -6.17 -2.04
CA ASN A 32 -21.16 -6.81 -0.96
C ASN A 32 -20.41 -6.60 0.36
N PRO A 33 -21.13 -6.52 1.50
CA PRO A 33 -20.51 -6.22 2.79
C PRO A 33 -19.42 -7.21 3.21
N LYS A 34 -19.55 -8.48 2.80
CA LYS A 34 -18.60 -9.54 3.15
C LYS A 34 -17.26 -9.37 2.43
N ASN A 35 -17.27 -9.19 1.11
CA ASN A 35 -16.08 -8.91 0.31
C ASN A 35 -15.38 -7.65 0.78
N ARG A 36 -16.16 -6.64 1.19
CA ARG A 36 -15.62 -5.40 1.76
C ARG A 36 -14.85 -5.66 3.05
N ALA A 37 -15.43 -6.42 3.98
CA ALA A 37 -14.77 -6.80 5.23
C ALA A 37 -13.54 -7.71 4.99
N ASP A 38 -13.69 -8.74 4.16
CA ASP A 38 -12.62 -9.69 3.82
C ASP A 38 -11.45 -8.99 3.14
N MET A 39 -11.71 -8.02 2.25
CA MET A 39 -10.68 -7.19 1.63
C MET A 39 -9.91 -6.38 2.67
N VAL A 40 -10.60 -5.72 3.60
CA VAL A 40 -9.96 -4.92 4.65
C VAL A 40 -9.09 -5.78 5.56
N ASP A 41 -9.58 -6.96 5.94
CA ASP A 41 -8.82 -7.93 6.73
C ASP A 41 -7.53 -8.34 6.00
N VAL A 42 -7.65 -8.73 4.72
CA VAL A 42 -6.50 -9.07 3.87
C VAL A 42 -5.50 -7.92 3.77
N LEU A 43 -6.00 -6.69 3.59
CA LEU A 43 -5.15 -5.50 3.44
C LEU A 43 -4.49 -5.05 4.74
N LYS A 44 -4.99 -5.43 5.93
CA LYS A 44 -4.34 -5.07 7.20
C LYS A 44 -3.18 -6.00 7.55
N ASP A 45 -3.24 -7.26 7.14
CA ASP A 45 -2.17 -8.23 7.36
C ASP A 45 -1.09 -8.16 6.27
N ALA A 46 0.18 -8.01 6.66
CA ALA A 46 1.27 -7.85 5.69
C ALA A 46 1.51 -9.10 4.83
N GLY A 47 1.33 -10.30 5.41
CA GLY A 47 1.50 -11.57 4.71
C GLY A 47 0.38 -11.79 3.70
N LEU A 48 -0.88 -11.63 4.12
CA LEU A 48 -2.05 -11.78 3.25
C LEU A 48 -2.08 -10.71 2.16
N ARG A 49 -1.79 -9.45 2.50
CA ARG A 49 -1.68 -8.37 1.51
C ARG A 49 -0.58 -8.65 0.50
N GLY A 50 0.58 -9.14 0.95
CA GLY A 50 1.68 -9.56 0.08
C GLY A 50 1.34 -10.78 -0.79
N GLN A 51 0.53 -11.72 -0.31
CA GLN A 51 0.02 -12.84 -1.10
C GLN A 51 -0.98 -12.36 -2.17
N ALA A 52 -1.87 -11.43 -1.80
CA ALA A 52 -2.84 -10.86 -2.72
C ALA A 52 -2.17 -9.95 -3.77
N ASP A 53 -1.16 -9.18 -3.37
CA ASP A 53 -0.26 -8.46 -4.26
C ASP A 53 1.11 -8.24 -3.61
N TRP A 54 2.14 -8.90 -4.14
CA TRP A 54 3.49 -8.84 -3.58
C TRP A 54 4.05 -7.42 -3.46
N ARG A 55 3.57 -6.49 -4.29
CA ARG A 55 3.97 -5.07 -4.25
C ARG A 55 3.44 -4.33 -3.04
N LEU A 56 2.32 -4.78 -2.48
CA LEU A 56 1.70 -4.20 -1.29
C LEU A 56 2.27 -4.81 0.00
N SER A 57 3.24 -5.73 -0.06
CA SER A 57 3.84 -6.35 1.13
C SER A 57 4.55 -5.37 2.09
N ARG A 58 4.85 -4.14 1.64
CA ARG A 58 5.74 -3.20 2.35
C ARG A 58 5.00 -2.08 3.04
N GLY A 59 5.02 -2.03 4.37
CA GLY A 59 4.42 -0.93 5.13
C GLY A 59 2.89 -0.86 4.97
N PHE A 60 2.21 -0.40 6.00
CA PHE A 60 0.78 -0.14 5.96
C PHE A 60 0.48 0.86 7.05
N TRP A 61 -0.03 2.02 6.65
CA TRP A 61 -0.33 3.10 7.57
C TRP A 61 -1.62 3.78 7.18
N ASP A 62 -2.28 4.38 8.17
CA ASP A 62 -3.43 5.26 7.98
C ASP A 62 -4.61 4.62 7.24
N GLY A 63 -4.75 3.29 7.35
CA GLY A 63 -5.80 2.49 6.73
C GLY A 63 -7.19 2.92 7.18
N LYS A 64 -7.97 3.53 6.28
CA LYS A 64 -9.31 4.04 6.56
C LYS A 64 -10.20 4.02 5.33
N TRP A 65 -11.51 4.01 5.55
CA TRP A 65 -12.46 4.25 4.46
C TRP A 65 -12.46 5.72 4.07
N GLY A 66 -12.46 5.99 2.78
CA GLY A 66 -12.70 7.30 2.19
C GLY A 66 -13.30 7.17 0.81
N SER A 67 -13.44 8.28 0.10
CA SER A 67 -14.05 8.28 -1.24
C SER A 67 -13.00 8.68 -2.27
N CYS A 68 -12.91 7.89 -3.34
CA CYS A 68 -12.19 8.24 -4.55
C CYS A 68 -13.21 8.84 -5.53
N CYS A 69 -13.03 10.11 -5.90
CA CYS A 69 -13.91 10.78 -6.84
C CYS A 69 -13.26 10.86 -8.22
N GLY A 70 -13.89 10.22 -9.20
CA GLY A 70 -13.61 10.41 -10.61
C GLY A 70 -14.21 11.71 -11.14
N ARG A 71 -14.41 11.79 -12.47
CA ARG A 71 -14.99 12.98 -13.12
C ARG A 71 -16.49 13.14 -12.84
N PHE A 72 -17.22 12.04 -12.61
CA PHE A 72 -18.68 12.03 -12.54
C PHE A 72 -19.25 11.29 -11.33
N GLU A 73 -18.44 10.51 -10.61
CA GLU A 73 -18.89 9.64 -9.52
C GLU A 73 -17.82 9.50 -8.45
N CYS A 74 -18.25 9.20 -7.23
CA CYS A 74 -17.39 8.97 -6.08
C CYS A 74 -17.66 7.59 -5.49
N ASP A 75 -16.63 6.75 -5.43
CA ASP A 75 -16.75 5.39 -4.95
C ASP A 75 -15.99 5.19 -3.63
N PRO A 76 -16.55 4.42 -2.68
CA PRO A 76 -15.89 4.14 -1.41
C PRO A 76 -14.67 3.24 -1.62
N HIS A 77 -13.52 3.68 -1.13
CA HIS A 77 -12.26 2.97 -1.17
C HIS A 77 -11.70 2.81 0.24
N PHE A 78 -11.03 1.69 0.49
CA PHE A 78 -10.16 1.52 1.65
C PHE A 78 -8.78 2.06 1.30
N ILE A 79 -8.43 3.18 1.91
CA ILE A 79 -7.27 4.01 1.58
C ILE A 79 -6.17 3.74 2.60
N PHE A 80 -4.95 3.54 2.15
CA PHE A 80 -3.78 3.41 3.01
C PHE A 80 -2.52 3.91 2.33
N MET A 81 -1.53 4.29 3.14
CA MET A 81 -0.17 4.57 2.67
C MET A 81 0.67 3.29 2.78
N TYR A 82 1.63 3.11 1.87
CA TYR A 82 2.58 1.99 1.95
C TYR A 82 3.98 2.39 1.44
N ASN A 83 5.00 1.61 1.82
CA ASN A 83 6.42 1.93 1.60
C ASN A 83 6.94 1.39 0.27
N GLY A 84 6.65 2.09 -0.82
CA GLY A 84 7.23 1.77 -2.11
C GLY A 84 6.43 2.31 -3.29
N PRO A 85 6.97 2.14 -4.50
CA PRO A 85 6.34 2.61 -5.72
C PRO A 85 5.18 1.70 -6.14
N TYR A 86 4.02 2.29 -6.44
CA TYR A 86 2.88 1.61 -7.08
C TYR A 86 2.57 2.24 -8.43
N ALA A 87 3.24 1.81 -9.48
CA ALA A 87 3.12 2.44 -10.81
C ALA A 87 1.78 2.16 -11.55
N PHE A 88 0.75 1.67 -10.86
CA PHE A 88 -0.52 1.27 -11.49
C PHE A 88 -1.64 2.24 -11.15
N ALA A 89 -2.18 2.88 -12.17
CA ALA A 89 -3.41 3.66 -12.08
C ALA A 89 -4.60 2.79 -11.63
N TYR A 90 -4.64 1.52 -12.07
CA TYR A 90 -5.65 0.53 -11.72
C TYR A 90 -5.09 -0.88 -11.86
N ARG A 91 -5.41 -1.77 -10.91
CA ARG A 91 -5.02 -3.18 -11.02
C ARG A 91 -5.96 -4.08 -10.21
N GLU A 92 -6.57 -5.06 -10.87
CA GLU A 92 -7.44 -6.07 -10.24
C GLU A 92 -6.67 -7.23 -9.64
N ARG A 93 -7.11 -7.71 -8.47
CA ARG A 93 -6.62 -8.90 -7.80
C ARG A 93 -7.75 -9.83 -7.48
N GLU A 94 -7.39 -11.10 -7.44
CA GLU A 94 -8.22 -12.16 -6.94
C GLU A 94 -7.47 -12.80 -5.77
N THR A 95 -8.16 -12.98 -4.65
CA THR A 95 -7.57 -13.62 -3.47
C THR A 95 -8.58 -14.58 -2.83
N THR A 96 -8.09 -15.39 -1.90
CA THR A 96 -8.92 -16.28 -1.08
C THR A 96 -8.63 -16.03 0.38
N TYR A 97 -9.68 -15.76 1.15
CA TYR A 97 -9.59 -15.51 2.58
C TYR A 97 -10.72 -16.23 3.31
N LYS A 98 -10.38 -16.99 4.35
CA LYS A 98 -11.34 -17.81 5.12
C LYS A 98 -12.23 -18.70 4.22
N GLY A 99 -11.65 -19.29 3.18
CA GLY A 99 -12.35 -20.14 2.20
C GLY A 99 -13.21 -19.39 1.18
N ASN A 100 -13.29 -18.06 1.24
CA ASN A 100 -14.05 -17.26 0.28
C ASN A 100 -13.11 -16.65 -0.76
N LYS A 101 -13.43 -16.89 -2.03
CA LYS A 101 -12.72 -16.29 -3.16
C LYS A 101 -13.42 -15.01 -3.58
N PHE A 102 -12.68 -13.92 -3.67
CA PHE A 102 -13.23 -12.63 -4.08
C PHE A 102 -12.20 -11.81 -4.87
N LYS A 103 -12.72 -10.82 -5.62
CA LYS A 103 -11.91 -9.88 -6.39
C LYS A 103 -12.02 -8.48 -5.83
N PHE A 104 -10.92 -7.76 -5.88
CA PHE A 104 -10.83 -6.34 -5.54
C PHE A 104 -9.87 -5.65 -6.49
N ALA A 105 -10.02 -4.35 -6.68
CA ALA A 105 -9.06 -3.53 -7.40
C ALA A 105 -8.34 -2.59 -6.45
N CYS A 106 -7.12 -2.22 -6.81
CA CYS A 106 -6.38 -1.15 -6.16
C CYS A 106 -5.88 -0.14 -7.18
N VAL A 107 -5.95 1.13 -6.81
CA VAL A 107 -5.57 2.29 -7.62
C VAL A 107 -4.51 3.09 -6.87
N ASN A 108 -3.45 3.55 -7.56
CA ASN A 108 -2.60 4.59 -7.03
C ASN A 108 -3.40 5.90 -6.98
N TRP A 109 -3.47 6.55 -5.84
CA TRP A 109 -4.21 7.80 -5.70
C TRP A 109 -3.68 8.92 -6.61
N HIS A 110 -2.37 8.98 -6.84
CA HIS A 110 -1.74 10.02 -7.67
C HIS A 110 -1.75 9.72 -9.17
N MET A 111 -1.80 8.44 -9.56
CA MET A 111 -1.79 8.03 -10.97
C MET A 111 -3.16 7.61 -11.50
N GLY A 112 -4.13 7.39 -10.60
CA GLY A 112 -5.45 6.87 -10.91
C GLY A 112 -6.52 7.96 -11.04
N ASN A 113 -7.77 7.51 -11.20
CA ASN A 113 -8.95 8.37 -11.35
C ASN A 113 -9.37 9.10 -10.05
N CYS A 114 -8.67 8.90 -8.94
CA CYS A 114 -8.97 9.56 -7.66
C CYS A 114 -8.31 10.93 -7.62
N LYS A 115 -9.08 11.99 -7.44
CA LYS A 115 -8.56 13.34 -7.20
C LYS A 115 -8.75 13.75 -5.74
#